data_AF-A0A7V0X203-F1
#
_entry.id   AF-A0A7V0X203-F1
#
_cell.length_a   1.000
_cell.length_b   1.000
_cell.length_c   1.000
_cell.angle_alpha   90.00
_cell.angle_beta   90.00
_cell.angle_gamma   90.00
#
_symmetry.space_group_name_H-M   'P 1'
#
loop_
_entity.id
_entity.type
_entity.pdbx_description
1 polymer ?
#
loop_
_entity_poly.entity_id
_entity_poly.type
_entity_poly.pdbx_seq_one_letter_code
_entity_poly.pdbx_strand_id
1 'polypeptide(L)'
;MRGAFNLATDEGIRYSELARYLGKKYLALPPKLIYSLVEILFRLRLVPFGKSQIDYIRYPLSMDTKKIRKELGFKPRYTTKETLRSFMEAG
;
A
#
# COMPACT_ATOMS: atom_id res chain seq x y z
N MET A 1 -29.54 4.69 -2.88
CA MET A 1 -28.60 4.97 -1.79
C MET A 1 -27.63 6.05 -2.25
N ARG A 2 -27.33 7.06 -1.43
CA ARG A 2 -26.37 8.14 -1.74
C ARG A 2 -25.45 8.33 -0.55
N GLY A 3 -24.14 8.32 -0.76
CA GLY A 3 -23.14 8.53 0.28
C GLY A 3 -21.77 7.97 -0.08
N ALA A 4 -20.73 8.40 0.63
CA ALA A 4 -19.38 7.87 0.49
C ALA A 4 -19.27 6.47 1.12
N PHE A 5 -18.49 5.60 0.46
CA PHE A 5 -18.12 4.27 0.92
C PHE A 5 -16.62 4.10 0.78
N ASN A 6 -15.99 3.50 1.79
CA ASN A 6 -14.62 3.03 1.64
C ASN A 6 -14.62 1.68 0.94
N LEU A 7 -13.79 1.55 -0.09
CA LEU A 7 -13.51 0.30 -0.76
C LEU A 7 -12.09 -0.13 -0.42
N ALA A 8 -11.96 -1.27 0.26
CA ALA A 8 -10.69 -1.90 0.54
C ALA A 8 -10.88 -3.42 0.59
N THR A 9 -9.78 -4.15 0.49
CA THR A 9 -9.74 -5.60 0.65
C THR A 9 -9.85 -5.99 2.13
N ASP A 10 -9.96 -7.30 2.38
CA ASP A 10 -10.29 -7.87 3.70
C ASP A 10 -9.18 -7.65 4.72
N GLU A 11 -7.93 -7.70 4.25
CA GLU A 11 -6.74 -7.67 5.09
C GLU A 11 -5.64 -6.84 4.41
N GLY A 12 -4.98 -5.99 5.19
CA GLY A 12 -3.77 -5.31 4.74
C GLY A 12 -2.60 -6.28 4.56
N ILE A 13 -1.64 -5.93 3.71
CA ILE A 13 -0.38 -6.66 3.57
C ILE A 13 0.77 -5.85 4.19
N ARG A 14 1.68 -6.53 4.89
CA ARG A 14 2.91 -5.88 5.38
C ARG A 14 3.87 -5.64 4.23
N TYR A 15 4.61 -4.53 4.24
CA TYR A 15 5.64 -4.25 3.21
C TYR A 15 6.71 -5.34 3.09
N SER A 16 7.07 -6.00 4.19
CA SER A 16 8.00 -7.14 4.18
C SER A 16 7.43 -8.37 3.48
N GLU A 17 6.11 -8.60 3.60
CA GLU A 17 5.43 -9.66 2.87
C GLU A 17 5.30 -9.30 1.40
N LEU A 18 4.90 -8.07 1.08
CA LEU A 18 4.86 -7.56 -0.29
C LEU A 18 6.22 -7.69 -1.01
N ALA A 19 7.32 -7.34 -0.34
CA ALA A 19 8.68 -7.48 -0.91
C ALA A 19 9.00 -8.95 -1.24
N ARG A 20 8.60 -9.91 -0.40
CA ARG A 20 8.74 -11.35 -0.69
C ARG A 20 7.91 -11.77 -1.90
N TYR A 21 6.66 -11.31 -2.00
CA TYR A 21 5.80 -11.57 -3.16
C TYR A 21 6.43 -11.05 -4.46
N LEU A 22 7.08 -9.88 -4.41
CA LEU A 22 7.74 -9.25 -5.56
C LEU A 22 9.16 -9.79 -5.84
N GLY A 23 9.67 -10.74 -5.05
CA GLY A 23 11.06 -11.21 -5.16
C GLY A 23 12.11 -10.12 -4.90
N LYS A 24 11.77 -9.09 -4.11
CA LYS A 24 12.65 -7.96 -3.78
C LYS A 24 13.26 -8.11 -2.39
N LYS A 25 14.48 -7.59 -2.23
CA LYS A 25 15.12 -7.48 -0.92
C LYS A 25 14.39 -6.44 -0.07
N TYR A 26 14.06 -6.80 1.17
CA TYR A 26 13.48 -5.89 2.15
C TYR A 26 14.56 -5.42 3.13
N LEU A 27 14.69 -4.10 3.30
CA LEU A 27 15.63 -3.47 4.22
C LEU A 27 14.85 -2.61 5.21
N ALA A 28 14.88 -2.98 6.49
CA ALA A 28 14.35 -2.16 7.57
C ALA A 28 15.41 -1.12 7.98
N LEU A 29 15.14 0.15 7.68
CA LEU A 29 16.05 1.25 8.01
C LEU A 29 15.40 2.17 9.06
N PRO A 30 16.20 2.80 9.94
CA PRO A 30 15.68 3.82 10.85
C PRO A 30 15.01 4.97 10.07
N PRO A 31 13.90 5.54 10.58
CA PRO A 31 13.17 6.59 9.87
C PRO A 31 14.07 7.73 9.39
N LYS A 32 14.90 8.29 10.29
CA LYS A 32 15.79 9.42 9.99
C LYS A 32 16.66 9.18 8.75
N LEU A 33 17.16 7.96 8.57
CA LEU A 33 18.00 7.60 7.43
C LEU A 33 17.21 7.59 6.12
N ILE A 34 16.00 7.02 6.13
CA ILE A 34 15.11 6.97 4.95
C ILE A 34 14.69 8.37 4.53
N TYR A 35 14.25 9.24 5.45
CA TYR A 35 13.81 10.59 5.09
C TYR A 35 14.94 11.38 4.42
N SER A 36 16.16 11.33 4.97
CA SER A 36 17.33 12.01 4.39
C SER A 36 17.72 11.44 3.03
N LEU A 37 17.76 10.11 2.89
CA LEU A 37 18.11 9.46 1.63
C LEU A 37 17.11 9.80 0.52
N VAL A 38 15.81 9.71 0.80
CA VAL A 38 14.75 10.02 -0.16
C VAL A 38 14.77 11.50 -0.55
N GLU A 39 15.03 12.41 0.39
CA GLU A 39 15.17 13.83 0.09
C GLU A 39 16.36 14.11 -0.86
N ILE A 40 17.50 13.46 -0.65
CA ILE A 40 18.67 13.59 -1.55
C ILE A 40 18.33 13.03 -2.93
N LEU A 41 17.82 11.80 -3.02
CA LEU A 41 17.48 11.17 -4.30
C LEU A 41 16.43 11.97 -5.07
N PHE A 42 15.45 12.56 -4.38
CA PHE A 42 14.43 13.40 -4.99
C PHE A 42 15.03 14.70 -5.55
N ARG A 43 15.90 15.38 -4.80
CA ARG A 43 16.61 16.59 -5.28
C ARG A 43 17.48 16.29 -6.50
N LEU A 44 18.08 15.11 -6.56
CA LEU A 44 18.85 14.62 -7.70
C LEU A 44 17.97 14.11 -8.87
N ARG A 45 16.63 14.17 -8.74
CA ARG A 45 15.65 13.65 -9.72
C ARG A 45 15.82 12.16 -10.04
N LEU A 46 16.38 11.38 -9.12
CA LEU A 46 16.55 9.93 -9.26
C LEU A 46 15.31 9.14 -8.81
N VAL A 47 14.44 9.77 -8.02
CA VAL A 47 13.14 9.22 -7.62
C VAL A 47 12.04 10.26 -7.85
N PRO A 48 10.81 9.84 -8.18
CA PRO A 48 9.72 10.77 -8.51
C PRO A 48 8.99 11.32 -7.27
N PHE A 49 9.36 10.92 -6.06
CA PHE A 49 8.66 11.29 -4.83
C PHE A 49 9.60 11.84 -3.76
N GLY A 50 9.11 12.81 -3.00
CA GLY A 50 9.85 13.45 -1.91
C GLY A 50 9.63 12.75 -0.56
N LYS A 51 10.20 13.35 0.48
CA LYS A 51 10.18 12.79 1.85
C LYS A 51 8.77 12.64 2.45
N SER A 52 7.81 13.49 2.08
CA SER A 52 6.42 13.43 2.56
C SER A 52 5.71 12.14 2.17
N GLN A 53 6.12 11.50 1.07
CA GLN A 53 5.53 10.25 0.61
C GLN A 53 5.88 9.08 1.52
N ILE A 54 6.97 9.19 2.29
CA ILE A 54 7.38 8.18 3.27
C ILE A 54 6.36 8.08 4.41
N ASP A 55 5.64 9.15 4.73
CA ASP A 55 4.61 9.12 5.78
C ASP A 55 3.46 8.17 5.42
N TYR A 56 3.06 8.08 4.15
CA TYR A 56 2.05 7.10 3.70
C TYR A 56 2.52 5.65 3.80
N ILE A 57 3.83 5.42 3.72
CA ILE A 57 4.43 4.09 3.90
C ILE A 57 4.48 3.74 5.40
N ARG A 58 4.88 4.71 6.22
CA ARG A 58 5.04 4.52 7.66
C ARG A 58 3.70 4.40 8.40
N TYR A 59 2.70 5.15 7.95
CA TYR A 59 1.37 5.22 8.54
C TYR A 59 0.34 4.79 7.49
N PRO A 60 0.17 3.47 7.30
CA PRO A 60 -0.76 2.96 6.31
C PRO A 60 -2.19 3.40 6.63
N LEU A 61 -2.93 3.78 5.59
CA LEU A 61 -4.33 4.18 5.70
C LEU A 61 -5.19 2.92 5.89
N SER A 62 -5.63 2.68 7.13
CA SER A 62 -6.64 1.66 7.42
C SER A 62 -8.03 2.22 7.13
N MET A 63 -8.79 1.53 6.27
CA MET A 63 -10.13 1.97 5.87
C MET A 63 -11.21 1.05 6.44
N ASP A 64 -12.29 1.64 6.97
CA ASP A 64 -13.44 0.86 7.44
C ASP A 64 -14.38 0.51 6.29
N THR A 65 -14.47 -0.79 5.95
CA THR A 65 -15.33 -1.33 4.88
C THR A 65 -16.67 -1.88 5.40
N LYS A 66 -17.02 -1.72 6.67
CA LYS A 66 -18.28 -2.23 7.24
C LYS A 66 -19.50 -1.68 6.52
N LYS A 67 -19.48 -0.38 6.18
CA LYS A 67 -20.61 0.30 5.54
C LYS A 67 -20.93 -0.29 4.16
N ILE A 68 -19.92 -0.49 3.30
CA ILE A 68 -20.12 -1.02 1.94
C ILE A 68 -20.58 -2.49 1.97
N ARG A 69 -20.05 -3.27 2.91
CA ARG A 69 -20.45 -4.68 3.12
C ARG A 69 -21.90 -4.78 3.60
N LYS A 70 -22.33 -3.93 4.54
CA LYS A 70 -23.67 -3.96 5.13
C LYS A 70 -24.74 -3.42 4.19
N GLU A 71 -24.48 -2.30 3.53
CA GLU A 71 -25.50 -1.61 2.72
C GLU A 71 -25.57 -2.13 1.29
N LEU A 72 -24.44 -2.49 0.67
CA LEU A 72 -24.40 -2.95 -0.72
C LEU A 72 -24.22 -4.46 -0.84
N GLY A 73 -24.08 -5.19 0.27
CA GLY A 73 -23.75 -6.62 0.24
C GLY A 73 -22.39 -6.92 -0.41
N PHE A 74 -21.53 -5.91 -0.54
CA PHE A 74 -20.27 -6.04 -1.26
C PHE A 74 -19.37 -7.06 -0.60
N LYS A 75 -18.86 -8.01 -1.40
CA LYS A 75 -17.87 -9.00 -1.00
C LYS A 75 -16.76 -9.01 -2.05
N PRO A 76 -15.50 -8.72 -1.67
CA PRO A 76 -14.38 -8.83 -2.60
C PRO A 76 -14.34 -10.23 -3.22
N ARG A 77 -14.17 -10.29 -4.55
CA ARG A 77 -14.00 -11.56 -5.27
C ARG A 77 -12.63 -12.19 -5.00
N TYR A 78 -11.63 -11.34 -4.77
CA TYR A 78 -10.25 -11.74 -4.54
C TYR A 78 -9.79 -11.18 -3.21
N THR A 79 -9.03 -12.00 -2.48
CA THR A 79 -8.24 -11.55 -1.34
C THR A 79 -7.13 -10.61 -1.80
N THR A 80 -6.50 -9.91 -0.86
CA THR A 80 -5.33 -9.05 -1.13
C THR A 80 -4.21 -9.81 -1.86
N LYS A 81 -3.96 -11.07 -1.46
CA LYS A 81 -2.89 -11.91 -2.04
C LYS A 81 -3.20 -12.36 -3.46
N GLU A 82 -4.45 -12.76 -3.72
CA GLU A 82 -4.89 -13.13 -5.07
C GLU A 82 -4.88 -11.93 -6.02
N THR A 83 -5.30 -10.76 -5.52
CA THR A 83 -5.23 -9.51 -6.29
C THR A 83 -3.78 -9.18 -6.67
N LEU A 84 -2.85 -9.25 -5.71
CA LEU A 84 -1.42 -9.02 -5.98
C LEU A 84 -0.86 -10.02 -7.00
N ARG A 85 -1.21 -11.31 -6.86
CA ARG A 85 -0.79 -12.34 -7.82
C ARG A 85 -1.30 -12.05 -9.22
N SER A 86 -2.60 -11.78 -9.35
CA SER A 86 -3.21 -11.46 -10.65
C SER A 86 -2.60 -10.22 -11.29
N PHE A 87 -2.28 -9.20 -10.50
CA PHE A 87 -1.63 -7.98 -11.01
C PHE A 87 -0.22 -8.27 -11.56
N MET A 88 0.55 -9.13 -10.90
CA MET A 88 1.89 -9.53 -11.36
C MET A 88 1.85 -10.43 -12.60
N GLU A 89 0.82 -11.26 -12.75
CA GLU A 89 0.64 -12.12 -13.92
C GLU A 89 0.15 -11.34 -15.15
N ALA A 90 -0.52 -10.21 -14.95
CA ALA A 90 -1.08 -9.38 -16.01
C ALA A 90 -0.12 -8.33 -16.59
N GLY A 91 1.03 -8.10 -15.94
CA GLY A 91 2.05 -7.12 -16.35
C GLY A 91 3.27 -7.78 -16.98
#